data_AF-A0A661ECW7-F1
#
_entry.id   AF-A0A661ECW7-F1
#
_cell.length_a   1.000
_cell.length_b   1.000
_cell.length_c   1.000
_cell.angle_alpha   90.00
_cell.angle_beta   90.00
_cell.angle_gamma   90.00
#
_symmetry.space_group_name_H-M   'P 1'
#
loop_
_entity.id
_entity.type
_entity.pdbx_description
1 polymer ?
#
loop_
_entity_poly.entity_id
_entity_poly.type
_entity_poly.pdbx_seq_one_letter_code
_entity_poly.pdbx_strand_id
1 'polypeptide(L)'
;MARLLIILAVIAGLVWLHARIVRPSPVVDKSHHFDGEHFFNPQPIDHGFGLLMKWVLNRDRGPWADYVEYPPGPIPAQRVVGNELKVTLVGHATVLIQTSGLNILTDPIWADRAGPTLFIGTRRIRPPAIRFDDLPPIDLVLVSHGHYDHMNMATLKRLFNVHKPQFLLPLGQGKYLRRAGISGVTELDWWQSHTFESQKLSSDSAMTEVWLVPARHWTARWIGDQNRA
;
A
#
# COMPACT_ATOMS: atom_id res chain seq x y z
N MET A 1 -27.77 -27.70 3.55
CA MET A 1 -26.76 -28.11 2.55
C MET A 1 -26.23 -26.96 1.69
N ALA A 2 -27.08 -26.14 1.04
CA ALA A 2 -26.62 -25.08 0.12
C ALA A 2 -25.64 -24.05 0.76
N ARG A 3 -25.88 -23.61 2.01
CA ARG A 3 -24.97 -22.68 2.72
C ARG A 3 -23.59 -23.28 2.98
N LEU A 4 -23.51 -24.57 3.29
CA LEU A 4 -22.24 -25.27 3.55
C LEU A 4 -21.42 -25.41 2.25
N LEU A 5 -22.09 -25.74 1.14
CA LEU A 5 -21.44 -25.83 -0.18
C LEU A 5 -20.91 -24.48 -0.66
N ILE A 6 -21.65 -23.39 -0.42
CA ILE A 6 -21.18 -22.02 -0.73
C ILE A 6 -19.94 -21.66 0.09
N ILE A 7 -19.94 -21.94 1.40
CA ILE A 7 -18.78 -21.67 2.26
C ILE A 7 -17.55 -22.47 1.80
N LEU A 8 -17.71 -23.75 1.49
CA LEU A 8 -16.64 -24.60 0.98
C LEU A 8 -16.11 -24.12 -0.37
N ALA A 9 -16.99 -23.68 -1.28
CA ALA A 9 -16.58 -23.10 -2.56
C ALA A 9 -15.81 -21.78 -2.39
N VAL A 10 -16.21 -20.93 -1.44
CA VAL A 10 -15.47 -19.70 -1.10
C VAL A 10 -14.10 -20.03 -0.51
N ILE A 11 -14.01 -20.97 0.42
CA ILE A 11 -12.74 -21.41 1.01
C ILE A 11 -11.83 -22.00 -0.07
N ALA A 12 -12.35 -22.90 -0.91
CA ALA A 12 -11.60 -23.49 -2.03
C ALA A 12 -11.13 -22.42 -3.02
N GLY A 13 -11.96 -21.43 -3.33
CA GLY A 13 -11.60 -20.28 -4.15
C GLY A 13 -10.49 -19.42 -3.52
N LEU A 14 -10.54 -19.17 -2.22
CA LEU A 14 -9.51 -18.44 -1.49
C LEU A 14 -8.19 -19.22 -1.42
N VAL A 15 -8.23 -20.54 -1.21
CA VAL A 15 -7.06 -21.43 -1.21
C VAL A 15 -6.43 -21.49 -2.60
N TRP A 16 -7.25 -21.63 -3.65
CA TRP A 16 -6.77 -21.61 -5.03
C TRP A 16 -6.15 -20.27 -5.42
N LEU A 17 -6.78 -19.16 -5.00
CA LEU A 17 -6.26 -17.81 -5.22
C LEU A 17 -4.94 -17.60 -4.46
N HIS A 18 -4.86 -18.05 -3.20
CA HIS A 18 -3.64 -18.06 -2.40
C HIS A 18 -2.51 -18.83 -3.10
N ALA A 19 -2.77 -20.06 -3.56
CA ALA A 19 -1.78 -20.89 -4.25
C ALA A 19 -1.29 -20.29 -5.58
N ARG A 20 -2.12 -19.49 -6.27
CA ARG A 20 -1.69 -18.76 -7.48
C ARG A 20 -0.90 -17.49 -7.18
N ILE A 21 -1.12 -16.88 -6.01
CA ILE A 21 -0.50 -15.61 -5.61
C ILE A 21 0.78 -15.85 -4.80
N VAL A 22 0.92 -16.95 -4.08
CA VAL A 22 2.16 -17.30 -3.38
C VAL A 22 3.04 -18.10 -4.32
N ARG A 23 3.91 -17.38 -5.06
CA ARG A 23 5.08 -17.97 -5.74
C ARG A 23 6.33 -17.57 -4.97
N PRO A 24 7.43 -18.36 -5.07
CA PRO A 24 8.70 -17.98 -4.51
C PRO A 24 9.06 -16.56 -4.93
N SER A 25 9.54 -15.82 -3.95
CA SER A 25 9.91 -14.43 -4.07
C SER A 25 11.20 -14.32 -4.88
N PRO A 26 11.52 -13.13 -5.43
CA PRO A 26 12.83 -12.91 -6.00
C PRO A 26 13.90 -13.31 -4.96
N VAL A 27 15.03 -13.84 -5.41
CA VAL A 27 16.16 -14.06 -4.52
C VAL A 27 16.62 -12.68 -4.05
N VAL A 28 16.47 -12.43 -2.76
CA VAL A 28 16.96 -11.22 -2.08
C VAL A 28 18.17 -11.64 -1.25
N ASP A 29 19.26 -10.88 -1.33
CA ASP A 29 20.45 -11.17 -0.55
C ASP A 29 20.16 -11.00 0.95
N LYS A 30 20.77 -11.85 1.77
CA LYS A 30 20.64 -11.75 3.22
C LYS A 30 21.18 -10.40 3.70
N SER A 31 20.48 -9.80 4.66
CA SER A 31 20.86 -8.53 5.26
C SER A 31 20.77 -8.61 6.78
N HIS A 32 21.08 -7.52 7.47
CA HIS A 32 20.98 -7.43 8.94
C HIS A 32 19.54 -7.53 9.48
N HIS A 33 18.53 -7.51 8.59
CA HIS A 33 17.11 -7.57 8.91
C HIS A 33 16.32 -8.49 7.96
N PHE A 34 17.02 -9.33 7.19
CA PHE A 34 16.45 -10.31 6.27
C PHE A 34 17.28 -11.61 6.26
N ASP A 35 16.65 -12.75 6.56
CA ASP A 35 17.36 -14.05 6.74
C ASP A 35 17.51 -14.87 5.45
N GLY A 36 17.02 -14.35 4.33
CA GLY A 36 16.91 -15.02 3.03
C GLY A 36 15.47 -15.41 2.66
N GLU A 37 14.57 -15.45 3.64
CA GLU A 37 13.15 -15.75 3.43
C GLU A 37 12.22 -14.71 4.08
N HIS A 38 12.56 -14.26 5.29
CA HIS A 38 11.74 -13.38 6.12
C HIS A 38 12.50 -12.14 6.59
N PHE A 39 11.80 -11.01 6.56
CA PHE A 39 12.21 -9.79 7.23
C PHE A 39 11.93 -9.85 8.73
N PHE A 40 12.81 -9.27 9.53
CA PHE A 40 12.66 -9.23 10.99
C PHE A 40 13.01 -7.87 11.57
N ASN A 41 12.28 -7.50 12.63
CA ASN A 41 12.54 -6.26 13.34
C ASN A 41 13.76 -6.43 14.26
N PRO A 42 14.66 -5.43 14.38
CA PRO A 42 15.77 -5.46 15.33
C PRO A 42 15.30 -5.67 16.78
N GLN A 43 14.13 -5.11 17.11
CA GLN A 43 13.39 -5.44 18.32
C GLN A 43 12.23 -6.36 17.94
N PRO A 44 12.25 -7.64 18.37
CA PRO A 44 11.21 -8.60 18.01
C PRO A 44 9.82 -8.09 18.39
N ILE A 45 8.83 -8.42 17.56
CA ILE A 45 7.41 -8.25 17.89
C ILE A 45 6.81 -9.65 17.94
N ASP A 46 6.24 -10.02 19.08
CA ASP A 46 5.55 -11.29 19.20
C ASP A 46 4.18 -11.20 18.52
N HIS A 47 4.03 -11.95 17.43
CA HIS A 47 2.80 -12.07 16.66
C HIS A 47 2.41 -13.55 16.50
N GLY A 48 2.73 -14.40 17.48
CA GLY A 48 2.38 -15.82 17.43
C GLY A 48 0.87 -16.04 17.16
N PHE A 49 0.54 -17.09 16.40
CA PHE A 49 -0.85 -17.44 16.05
C PHE A 49 -1.76 -17.55 17.28
N GLY A 50 -1.24 -18.03 18.41
CA GLY A 50 -1.98 -18.09 19.67
C GLY A 50 -2.35 -16.71 20.22
N LEU A 51 -1.47 -15.72 20.12
CA LEU A 51 -1.75 -14.33 20.50
C LEU A 51 -2.74 -13.68 19.54
N LEU A 52 -2.64 -13.95 18.24
CA LEU A 52 -3.63 -13.51 17.26
C LEU A 52 -5.02 -14.06 17.59
N MET A 53 -5.15 -15.36 17.82
CA MET A 53 -6.43 -15.99 18.17
C MET A 53 -6.97 -15.45 19.50
N LYS A 54 -6.12 -15.30 20.51
CA LYS A 54 -6.49 -14.69 21.79
C LYS A 54 -7.01 -13.27 21.57
N TRP A 55 -6.36 -12.45 20.75
CA TRP A 55 -6.84 -11.11 20.42
C TRP A 55 -8.14 -11.14 19.62
N VAL A 56 -8.27 -11.98 18.59
CA VAL A 56 -9.49 -12.07 17.77
C VAL A 56 -10.70 -12.45 18.62
N LEU A 57 -10.53 -13.37 19.56
CA LEU A 57 -11.59 -13.88 20.44
C LEU A 57 -11.93 -12.91 21.58
N ASN A 58 -10.94 -12.20 22.13
CA ASN A 58 -11.12 -11.37 23.32
C ASN A 58 -11.16 -9.86 23.03
N ARG A 59 -10.95 -9.43 21.78
CA ARG A 59 -11.04 -8.01 21.43
C ARG A 59 -12.47 -7.53 21.56
N ASP A 60 -12.66 -6.47 22.34
CA ASP A 60 -13.82 -5.62 22.18
C ASP A 60 -13.64 -4.86 20.86
N ARG A 61 -14.58 -5.05 19.93
CA ARG A 61 -14.55 -4.35 18.64
C ARG A 61 -15.08 -2.93 18.77
N GLY A 62 -15.76 -2.61 19.88
CA GLY A 62 -16.55 -1.39 20.01
C GLY A 62 -17.64 -1.28 18.94
N PRO A 63 -18.43 -0.20 18.97
CA PRO A 63 -19.32 0.13 17.87
C PRO A 63 -18.48 0.50 16.63
N TRP A 64 -18.69 -0.20 15.53
CA TRP A 64 -18.18 0.26 14.24
C TRP A 64 -19.11 1.35 13.73
N ALA A 65 -18.60 2.57 13.56
CA ALA A 65 -19.40 3.69 13.12
C ALA A 65 -20.02 3.41 11.74
N ASP A 66 -21.24 3.90 11.54
CA ASP A 66 -21.87 3.89 10.23
C ASP A 66 -21.09 4.77 9.25
N TYR A 67 -21.33 4.52 7.97
CA TYR A 67 -20.75 5.34 6.92
C TYR A 67 -21.27 6.78 7.05
N VAL A 68 -20.35 7.74 7.14
CA VAL A 68 -20.64 9.17 7.18
C VAL A 68 -20.18 9.78 5.86
N GLU A 69 -21.13 10.26 5.08
CA GLU A 69 -20.87 11.04 3.89
C GLU A 69 -20.24 12.39 4.29
N TYR A 70 -19.21 12.80 3.57
CA TYR A 70 -18.59 14.12 3.70
C TYR A 70 -18.38 14.68 2.30
N PRO A 71 -18.62 15.98 2.08
CA PRO A 71 -18.25 16.59 0.82
C PRO A 71 -16.74 16.43 0.60
N PRO A 72 -16.29 16.27 -0.65
CA PRO A 72 -14.87 16.28 -0.94
C PRO A 72 -14.27 17.61 -0.50
N GLY A 73 -13.02 17.56 -0.06
CA GLY A 73 -12.20 18.74 0.16
C GLY A 73 -11.96 19.51 -1.15
N PRO A 74 -11.30 20.68 -1.06
CA PRO A 74 -10.98 21.47 -2.24
C PRO A 74 -10.12 20.67 -3.22
N ILE A 75 -10.36 20.89 -4.52
CA ILE A 75 -9.54 20.31 -5.59
C ILE A 75 -8.10 20.79 -5.40
N PRO A 76 -7.11 19.88 -5.29
CA PRO A 76 -5.71 20.26 -5.11
C PRO A 76 -5.19 21.09 -6.29
N ALA A 77 -4.17 21.91 -6.02
CA ALA A 77 -3.43 22.57 -7.08
C ALA A 77 -2.81 21.51 -8.01
N GLN A 78 -2.73 21.79 -9.32
CA GLN A 78 -2.13 20.86 -10.28
C GLN A 78 -0.65 20.59 -9.97
N ARG A 79 0.07 21.63 -9.51
CA ARG A 79 1.48 21.60 -9.13
C ARG A 79 1.75 22.66 -8.05
N VAL A 80 2.72 22.40 -7.19
CA VAL A 80 3.28 23.33 -6.21
C VAL A 80 4.78 23.42 -6.49
N VAL A 81 5.30 24.61 -6.77
CA VAL A 81 6.70 24.83 -7.24
C VAL A 81 7.51 25.65 -6.23
N GLY A 82 8.82 25.71 -6.42
CA GLY A 82 9.72 26.38 -5.49
C GLY A 82 9.81 25.63 -4.16
N ASN A 83 10.00 26.37 -3.07
CA ASN A 83 10.20 25.81 -1.73
C ASN A 83 8.88 25.60 -0.95
N GLU A 84 7.73 25.71 -1.61
CA GLU A 84 6.43 25.51 -0.96
C GLU A 84 6.13 24.02 -0.79
N LEU A 85 5.64 23.65 0.40
CA LEU A 85 5.17 22.30 0.73
C LEU A 85 3.68 22.35 1.05
N LYS A 86 2.87 21.61 0.29
CA LYS A 86 1.46 21.36 0.62
C LYS A 86 1.25 19.89 0.95
N VAL A 87 0.51 19.64 2.02
CA VAL A 87 0.21 18.29 2.49
C VAL A 87 -1.29 18.18 2.69
N THR A 88 -1.92 17.22 2.02
CA THR A 88 -3.36 16.96 2.15
C THR A 88 -3.59 15.53 2.62
N LEU A 89 -4.23 15.37 3.77
CA LEU A 89 -4.70 14.07 4.24
C LEU A 89 -5.92 13.64 3.43
N VAL A 90 -5.75 12.63 2.58
CA VAL A 90 -6.85 12.06 1.78
C VAL A 90 -7.68 11.11 2.63
N GLY A 91 -7.04 10.35 3.51
CA GLY A 91 -7.69 9.46 4.49
C GLY A 91 -6.84 8.24 4.79
N HIS A 92 -6.99 7.68 6.01
CA HIS A 92 -6.11 6.64 6.53
C HIS A 92 -4.63 7.08 6.48
N ALA A 93 -3.76 6.30 5.84
CA ALA A 93 -2.36 6.63 5.57
C ALA A 93 -2.15 7.29 4.19
N THR A 94 -3.22 7.57 3.45
CA THR A 94 -3.13 8.24 2.16
C THR A 94 -2.95 9.74 2.33
N VAL A 95 -1.77 10.23 1.97
CA VAL A 95 -1.41 11.65 2.00
C VAL A 95 -0.93 12.07 0.62
N LEU A 96 -1.48 13.18 0.10
CA LEU A 96 -0.96 13.87 -1.06
C LEU A 96 0.04 14.92 -0.59
N ILE A 97 1.29 14.76 -1.00
CA ILE A 97 2.40 15.68 -0.72
C ILE A 97 2.78 16.37 -2.02
N GLN A 98 2.75 17.70 -2.03
CA GLN A 98 3.12 18.53 -3.17
C GLN A 98 4.28 19.44 -2.78
N THR A 99 5.41 19.30 -3.47
CA THR A 99 6.63 20.07 -3.20
C THR A 99 7.58 19.96 -4.38
N SER A 100 8.41 20.98 -4.62
CA SER A 100 9.42 20.97 -5.70
C SER A 100 8.85 20.57 -7.08
N GLY A 101 7.60 20.93 -7.34
CA GLY A 101 6.87 20.58 -8.56
C GLY A 101 6.41 19.12 -8.66
N LEU A 102 6.65 18.29 -7.64
CA LEU A 102 6.22 16.90 -7.55
C LEU A 102 4.87 16.75 -6.85
N ASN A 103 4.11 15.74 -7.28
CA ASN A 103 2.94 15.26 -6.56
C ASN A 103 3.18 13.80 -6.16
N ILE A 104 3.24 13.56 -4.85
CA ILE A 104 3.61 12.29 -4.23
C ILE A 104 2.41 11.77 -3.43
N LEU A 105 2.05 10.51 -3.60
CA LEU A 105 1.06 9.82 -2.76
C LEU A 105 1.72 8.79 -1.87
N THR A 106 1.36 8.78 -0.59
CA THR A 106 1.70 7.68 0.34
C THR A 106 0.53 6.69 0.42
N ASP A 107 0.81 5.39 0.51
CA ASP A 107 -0.15 4.33 0.85
C ASP A 107 -1.58 4.53 0.30
N PRO A 108 -1.75 4.63 -1.03
CA PRO A 108 -3.02 5.10 -1.60
C PRO A 108 -4.12 4.04 -1.52
N ILE A 109 -5.27 4.43 -0.95
CA ILE A 109 -6.50 3.63 -0.92
C ILE A 109 -7.74 4.45 -1.26
N TRP A 110 -8.30 4.23 -2.45
CA TRP A 110 -9.61 4.76 -2.87
C TRP A 110 -10.70 3.69 -2.89
N ALA A 111 -10.34 2.42 -2.70
CA ALA A 111 -11.31 1.32 -2.64
C ALA A 111 -12.17 1.43 -1.37
N ASP A 112 -13.44 1.02 -1.48
CA ASP A 112 -14.38 1.00 -0.33
C ASP A 112 -13.97 0.04 0.77
N ARG A 113 -13.17 -0.98 0.44
CA ARG A 113 -12.70 -2.01 1.36
C ARG A 113 -11.20 -2.21 1.28
N ALA A 114 -10.59 -2.37 2.45
CA ALA A 114 -9.25 -2.91 2.61
C ALA A 114 -9.34 -4.42 2.84
N GLY A 115 -9.02 -5.21 1.82
CA GLY A 115 -8.95 -6.66 1.93
C GLY A 115 -8.60 -7.38 0.62
N PRO A 116 -8.59 -8.73 0.63
CA PRO A 116 -8.15 -9.55 -0.49
C PRO A 116 -9.03 -9.44 -1.73
N THR A 117 -10.28 -9.05 -1.56
CA THR A 117 -11.26 -8.90 -2.65
C THR A 117 -12.11 -7.66 -2.41
N LEU A 118 -12.94 -7.29 -3.40
CA LEU A 118 -13.86 -6.17 -3.30
C LEU A 118 -14.99 -6.38 -2.25
N PHE A 119 -15.19 -7.61 -1.79
CA PHE A 119 -16.29 -7.98 -0.87
C PHE A 119 -15.81 -8.37 0.53
N ILE A 120 -14.55 -8.80 0.66
CA ILE A 120 -13.96 -9.28 1.91
C ILE A 120 -12.97 -8.22 2.39
N GLY A 121 -13.15 -7.76 3.63
CA GLY A 121 -12.26 -6.79 4.26
C GLY A 121 -12.99 -5.70 5.03
N THR A 122 -12.22 -4.85 5.68
CA THR A 122 -12.72 -3.72 6.47
C THR A 122 -13.26 -2.65 5.52
N ARG A 123 -14.54 -2.31 5.66
CA ARG A 123 -15.17 -1.24 4.89
C ARG A 123 -14.82 0.10 5.51
N ARG A 124 -14.45 1.08 4.68
CA ARG A 124 -14.26 2.46 5.15
C ARG A 124 -15.57 3.11 5.54
N ILE A 125 -15.49 4.04 6.48
CA ILE A 125 -16.65 4.74 7.07
C ILE A 125 -16.75 6.20 6.64
N ARG A 126 -15.81 6.70 5.83
CA ARG A 126 -15.80 8.06 5.28
C ARG A 126 -15.32 8.02 3.84
N PRO A 127 -15.79 8.90 2.94
CA PRO A 127 -15.23 9.06 1.60
C PRO A 127 -13.77 9.59 1.66
N PRO A 128 -12.97 9.46 0.58
CA PRO A 128 -11.64 10.06 0.55
C PRO A 128 -11.82 11.58 0.42
N ALA A 129 -10.97 12.37 1.08
CA ALA A 129 -11.08 13.83 1.04
C ALA A 129 -10.84 14.41 -0.36
N ILE A 130 -10.19 13.67 -1.27
CA ILE A 130 -10.02 14.04 -2.67
C ILE A 130 -10.67 12.95 -3.53
N ARG A 131 -11.58 13.31 -4.43
CA ARG A 131 -12.12 12.35 -5.40
C ARG A 131 -10.97 11.88 -6.29
N PHE A 132 -10.96 10.61 -6.67
CA PHE A 132 -9.86 10.09 -7.50
C PHE A 132 -9.69 10.90 -8.79
N ASP A 133 -10.80 11.31 -9.41
CA ASP A 133 -10.77 12.05 -10.68
C ASP A 133 -10.36 13.52 -10.52
N ASP A 134 -10.29 14.02 -9.27
CA ASP A 134 -9.78 15.34 -8.92
C ASP A 134 -8.29 15.31 -8.54
N LEU A 135 -7.64 14.14 -8.61
CA LEU A 135 -6.21 14.03 -8.33
C LEU A 135 -5.41 14.85 -9.36
N PRO A 136 -4.41 15.62 -8.91
CA PRO A 136 -3.45 16.21 -9.83
C PRO A 136 -2.57 15.10 -10.45
N PRO A 137 -1.76 15.39 -11.48
CA PRO A 137 -0.87 14.40 -12.08
C PRO A 137 0.09 13.84 -11.02
N ILE A 138 0.00 12.54 -10.73
CA ILE A 138 0.84 11.88 -9.71
C ILE A 138 2.15 11.41 -10.36
N ASP A 139 3.29 11.74 -9.73
CA ASP A 139 4.60 11.31 -10.22
C ASP A 139 5.18 10.15 -9.41
N LEU A 140 4.96 10.17 -8.10
CA LEU A 140 5.48 9.16 -7.18
C LEU A 140 4.37 8.57 -6.31
N VAL A 141 4.42 7.25 -6.14
CA VAL A 141 3.60 6.52 -5.18
C VAL A 141 4.55 5.77 -4.25
N LEU A 142 4.48 6.08 -2.97
CA LEU A 142 5.26 5.47 -1.90
C LEU A 142 4.38 4.49 -1.16
N VAL A 143 4.78 3.22 -1.11
CA VAL A 143 4.10 2.20 -0.32
C VAL A 143 5.00 1.83 0.86
N SER A 144 4.46 1.86 2.07
CA SER A 144 5.21 1.57 3.30
C SER A 144 5.36 0.08 3.55
N HIS A 145 4.31 -0.71 3.31
CA HIS A 145 4.29 -2.16 3.51
C HIS A 145 3.11 -2.84 2.78
N GLY A 146 3.07 -4.17 2.82
CA GLY A 146 2.18 -4.97 1.99
C GLY A 146 0.74 -5.14 2.47
N HIS A 147 0.30 -4.56 3.60
CA HIS A 147 -1.09 -4.73 4.06
C HIS A 147 -2.13 -4.12 3.10
N TYR A 148 -3.36 -4.61 3.13
CA TYR A 148 -4.40 -4.23 2.16
C TYR A 148 -4.89 -2.77 2.25
N ASP A 149 -4.77 -2.17 3.42
CA ASP A 149 -5.11 -0.78 3.71
C ASP A 149 -4.00 0.21 3.31
N HIS A 150 -2.79 -0.29 3.01
CA HIS A 150 -1.65 0.52 2.55
C HIS A 150 -1.26 0.22 1.09
N MET A 151 -1.28 -1.06 0.69
CA MET A 151 -1.02 -1.54 -0.66
C MET A 151 -2.30 -2.08 -1.31
N ASN A 152 -3.19 -1.16 -1.69
CA ASN A 152 -4.46 -1.49 -2.33
C ASN A 152 -4.30 -1.68 -3.85
N MET A 153 -4.28 -2.93 -4.33
CA MET A 153 -3.99 -3.23 -5.73
C MET A 153 -4.98 -2.62 -6.74
N ALA A 154 -6.25 -2.47 -6.38
CA ALA A 154 -7.25 -1.83 -7.25
C ALA A 154 -6.92 -0.34 -7.45
N THR A 155 -6.56 0.34 -6.35
CA THR A 155 -6.14 1.74 -6.37
C THR A 155 -4.84 1.92 -7.14
N LEU A 156 -3.81 1.10 -6.85
CA LEU A 156 -2.52 1.17 -7.53
C LEU A 156 -2.64 0.93 -9.04
N LYS A 157 -3.47 -0.03 -9.46
CA LYS A 157 -3.75 -0.27 -10.89
C LYS A 157 -4.45 0.91 -11.55
N ARG A 158 -5.42 1.54 -10.87
CA ARG A 158 -6.10 2.74 -11.37
C ARG A 158 -5.12 3.92 -11.51
N LEU A 159 -4.25 4.13 -10.52
CA LEU A 159 -3.21 5.15 -10.56
C LEU A 159 -2.24 4.94 -11.73
N PHE A 160 -1.77 3.71 -11.93
CA PHE A 160 -0.90 3.38 -13.06
C PHE A 160 -1.57 3.67 -14.41
N ASN A 161 -2.82 3.27 -14.58
CA ASN A 161 -3.53 3.47 -15.85
C ASN A 161 -3.75 4.95 -16.19
N VAL A 162 -3.98 5.80 -15.18
CA VAL A 162 -4.31 7.22 -15.38
C VAL A 162 -3.07 8.11 -15.39
N HIS A 163 -2.16 7.94 -14.43
CA HIS A 163 -1.04 8.86 -14.20
C HIS A 163 0.33 8.28 -14.56
N LYS A 164 0.45 6.94 -14.63
CA LYS A 164 1.73 6.22 -14.83
C LYS A 164 2.85 6.71 -13.88
N PRO A 165 2.62 6.78 -12.56
CA PRO A 165 3.66 7.22 -11.62
C PRO A 165 4.75 6.17 -11.48
N GLN A 166 5.88 6.56 -10.93
CA GLN A 166 6.85 5.62 -10.39
C GLN A 166 6.41 5.15 -9.00
N PHE A 167 6.46 3.84 -8.76
CA PHE A 167 6.14 3.22 -7.49
C PHE A 167 7.42 2.84 -6.75
N LEU A 168 7.56 3.29 -5.51
CA LEU A 168 8.62 2.89 -4.59
C LEU A 168 8.01 2.01 -3.49
N LEU A 169 8.53 0.79 -3.33
CA LEU A 169 8.04 -0.19 -2.35
C LEU A 169 9.19 -0.83 -1.57
N PRO A 170 8.91 -1.47 -0.42
CA PRO A 170 9.88 -2.36 0.23
C PRO A 170 10.19 -3.56 -0.66
N LEU A 171 11.40 -4.10 -0.51
CA LEU A 171 11.84 -5.33 -1.15
C LEU A 171 10.78 -6.45 -1.06
N GLY A 172 10.59 -7.13 -2.21
CA GLY A 172 9.70 -8.26 -2.35
C GLY A 172 8.24 -7.92 -2.67
N GLN A 173 7.79 -6.69 -2.37
CA GLN A 173 6.40 -6.30 -2.59
C GLN A 173 6.10 -5.98 -4.07
N GLY A 174 7.10 -5.64 -4.87
CA GLY A 174 6.96 -5.29 -6.29
C GLY A 174 6.42 -6.43 -7.15
N LYS A 175 6.55 -7.68 -6.71
CA LYS A 175 5.97 -8.85 -7.39
C LYS A 175 4.46 -8.75 -7.58
N TYR A 176 3.74 -8.12 -6.65
CA TYR A 176 2.30 -7.94 -6.74
C TYR A 176 1.92 -6.94 -7.84
N LEU A 177 2.65 -5.83 -7.93
CA LEU A 177 2.45 -4.80 -8.95
C LEU A 177 2.80 -5.32 -10.35
N ARG A 178 3.97 -5.95 -10.49
CA ARG A 178 4.40 -6.52 -11.79
C ARG A 178 3.41 -7.53 -12.34
N ARG A 179 2.86 -8.41 -11.48
CA ARG A 179 1.80 -9.37 -11.88
C ARG A 179 0.48 -8.71 -12.28
N ALA A 180 0.19 -7.53 -11.74
CA ALA A 180 -0.99 -6.75 -12.14
C ALA A 180 -0.78 -5.97 -13.45
N GLY A 181 0.40 -6.11 -14.08
CA GLY A 181 0.77 -5.37 -15.30
C GLY A 181 1.24 -3.95 -15.04
N ILE A 182 1.60 -3.61 -13.80
CA ILE A 182 2.11 -2.29 -13.41
C ILE A 182 3.63 -2.27 -13.63
N SER A 183 4.11 -1.32 -14.43
CA SER A 183 5.53 -1.02 -14.62
C SER A 183 5.96 0.20 -13.80
N GLY A 184 7.23 0.60 -13.89
CA GLY A 184 7.76 1.74 -13.12
C GLY A 184 7.87 1.43 -11.63
N VAL A 185 8.26 0.20 -11.28
CA VAL A 185 8.35 -0.28 -9.89
C VAL A 185 9.82 -0.35 -9.49
N THR A 186 10.18 0.38 -8.44
CA THR A 186 11.46 0.26 -7.74
C THR A 186 11.21 -0.32 -6.36
N GLU A 187 12.01 -1.32 -6.00
CA GLU A 187 12.01 -1.91 -4.67
C GLU A 187 13.28 -1.50 -3.93
N LEU A 188 13.15 -1.10 -2.68
CA LEU A 188 14.24 -0.62 -1.83
C LEU A 188 14.34 -1.48 -0.57
N ASP A 189 15.55 -1.69 -0.08
CA ASP A 189 15.83 -2.21 1.26
C ASP A 189 15.98 -1.07 2.26
N TRP A 190 16.02 -1.38 3.56
CA TRP A 190 16.31 -0.35 4.56
C TRP A 190 17.64 0.35 4.29
N TRP A 191 17.61 1.68 4.39
CA TRP A 191 18.71 2.60 4.10
C TRP A 191 19.12 2.66 2.63
N GLN A 192 18.34 2.07 1.72
CA GLN A 192 18.45 2.36 0.30
C GLN A 192 17.59 3.56 -0.07
N SER A 193 18.02 4.27 -1.10
CA SER A 193 17.33 5.42 -1.64
C SER A 193 17.09 5.30 -3.14
N HIS A 194 16.13 6.06 -3.63
CA HIS A 194 15.90 6.27 -5.06
C HIS A 194 15.83 7.76 -5.35
N THR A 195 16.68 8.23 -6.27
CA THR A 195 16.64 9.62 -6.74
C THR A 195 15.68 9.74 -7.92
N PHE A 196 14.69 10.61 -7.76
CA PHE A 196 13.72 10.96 -8.79
C PHE A 196 14.08 12.30 -9.41
N GLU A 197 14.17 12.32 -10.73
CA GLU A 197 14.33 13.54 -11.52
C GLU A 197 12.99 13.92 -12.16
N SER A 198 12.49 15.12 -11.84
CA SER A 198 11.26 15.61 -12.46
C SER A 198 11.49 16.00 -13.92
N GLN A 199 11.18 15.10 -14.85
CA GLN A 199 11.31 15.37 -16.29
C GLN A 199 10.29 16.39 -16.84
N LYS A 200 9.35 16.87 -16.00
CA LYS A 200 8.20 17.68 -16.44
C LYS A 200 8.35 19.18 -16.14
N LEU A 201 9.43 19.62 -15.50
CA LEU A 201 9.72 21.04 -15.25
C LEU A 201 10.93 21.44 -16.09
N SER A 202 10.67 22.08 -17.22
CA SER A 202 11.65 22.39 -18.26
C SER A 202 12.68 23.48 -17.91
N SER A 203 12.66 24.03 -16.68
CA SER A 203 13.56 25.13 -16.30
C SER A 203 14.27 24.96 -14.96
N ASP A 204 13.88 23.98 -14.13
CA ASP A 204 14.54 23.65 -12.85
C ASP A 204 14.24 22.18 -12.53
N SER A 205 15.09 21.26 -13.00
CA SER A 205 15.00 19.83 -12.63
C SER A 205 15.34 19.67 -11.15
N ALA A 206 14.32 19.72 -10.29
CA ALA A 206 14.49 19.40 -8.88
C ALA A 206 14.72 17.89 -8.73
N MET A 207 15.89 17.52 -8.21
CA MET A 207 16.22 16.15 -7.81
C MET A 207 15.61 15.89 -6.43
N THR A 208 14.81 14.84 -6.31
CA THR A 208 14.22 14.42 -5.03
C THR A 208 14.69 13.01 -4.70
N GLU A 209 15.41 12.85 -3.60
CA GLU A 209 15.83 11.55 -3.10
C GLU A 209 14.83 11.03 -2.07
N VAL A 210 14.37 9.79 -2.24
CA VAL A 210 13.47 9.12 -1.31
C VAL A 210 14.19 7.95 -0.66
N TRP A 211 14.25 7.95 0.66
CA TRP A 211 14.90 6.91 1.46
C TRP A 211 13.86 5.96 2.05
N LEU A 212 14.10 4.65 1.93
CA LEU A 212 13.34 3.65 2.69
C LEU A 212 14.03 3.44 4.04
N VAL A 213 13.37 3.83 5.13
CA VAL A 213 13.91 3.72 6.48
C VAL A 213 13.22 2.59 7.27
N PRO A 214 13.88 2.01 8.31
CA PRO A 214 13.27 0.97 9.12
C PRO A 214 11.98 1.44 9.82
N ALA A 215 11.01 0.54 9.89
CA ALA A 215 9.79 0.73 10.68
C ALA A 215 9.54 -0.53 11.53
N ARG A 216 9.14 -0.34 12.78
CA ARG A 216 8.76 -1.44 13.67
C ARG A 216 7.34 -1.90 13.35
N HIS A 217 7.21 -2.76 12.34
CA HIS A 217 5.93 -3.29 11.86
C HIS A 217 6.11 -4.66 11.19
N TRP A 218 5.06 -5.19 10.59
CA TRP A 218 5.08 -6.41 9.81
C TRP A 218 4.33 -6.22 8.48
N THR A 219 4.54 -7.13 7.54
CA THR A 219 3.84 -7.15 6.26
C THR A 219 3.18 -8.51 6.05
N ALA A 220 1.98 -8.54 5.50
CA ALA A 220 1.34 -9.75 5.02
C ALA A 220 0.19 -9.41 4.07
N ARG A 221 -0.19 -10.37 3.24
CA ARG A 221 -1.44 -10.32 2.46
C ARG A 221 -2.24 -11.60 2.64
N TRP A 222 -1.58 -12.71 2.91
CA TRP A 222 -2.20 -14.00 3.01
C TRP A 222 -1.74 -14.75 4.26
N ILE A 223 -2.46 -15.82 4.57
CA ILE A 223 -2.03 -16.73 5.63
C ILE A 223 -0.67 -17.32 5.21
N GLY A 224 0.33 -17.22 6.08
CA GLY A 224 1.66 -17.80 5.82
C GLY A 224 2.57 -16.99 4.90
N ASP A 225 2.22 -15.73 4.58
CA ASP A 225 3.14 -14.82 3.85
C ASP A 225 3.70 -13.68 4.71
N GLN A 226 3.51 -13.76 6.02
CA GLN A 226 3.99 -12.76 6.97
C GLN A 226 5.50 -12.56 6.82
N ASN A 227 5.90 -11.31 6.64
CA ASN A 227 7.27 -10.82 6.49
C ASN A 227 8.08 -11.44 5.35
N ARG A 228 7.43 -12.09 4.39
CA ARG A 228 8.16 -12.62 3.23
C ARG A 228 8.49 -11.49 2.26
N ALA A 229 9.71 -11.52 1.71
CA ALA A 229 9.99 -10.89 0.41
C ALA A 229 9.03 -11.47 -0.62
#